data_AF-A0A3D3P4V9-F1
#
_entry.id   AF-A0A3D3P4V9-F1
#
_cell.length_a   1.000
_cell.length_b   1.000
_cell.length_c   1.000
_cell.angle_alpha   90.00
_cell.angle_beta   90.00
_cell.angle_gamma   90.00
#
_symmetry.space_group_name_H-M   'P 1'
#
loop_
_entity.id
_entity.type
_entity.pdbx_description
1 polymer ?
#
loop_
_entity_poly.entity_id
_entity_poly.type
_entity_poly.pdbx_seq_one_letter_code
_entity_poly.pdbx_strand_id
1 'polypeptide(L)'
;MILMIGIAMVVSVSLSEIIPAGDLHETGLDLKGWGVSLAITTGIGTALFIVGHVKGKRSGRSLAMRRREAMALVGAGWFACSCAAALPYFFCEPHVPLDYAFFEGVSGLTTTGSTIFVDLESLPKSILMWRSLTQWVGAMGILAMFVVVLSGMTSSSKTLIGAESSLSNTDLASLQQTMRRIWLLYLGFTIICGLGLWGMGLTPFQAVNHGLTAVATGGFGTENTSLAGEPFGTASKIWIMVFMILGAISFPFYLTMMKRKWKDLREKFEEVYWFLGIVGIASLVLLIQ
;
A
#
# COMPACT_ATOMS: atom_id res chain seq x y z
N MET A 1 5.34 -11.38 0.71
CA MET A 1 5.45 -9.98 0.25
C MET A 1 6.00 -9.91 -1.17
N ILE A 2 7.17 -10.47 -1.50
CA ILE A 2 7.71 -10.45 -2.88
C ILE A 2 6.73 -10.99 -3.94
N LEU A 3 6.07 -12.13 -3.67
CA LEU A 3 5.03 -12.65 -4.59
C LEU A 3 3.84 -11.70 -4.76
N MET A 4 3.51 -10.90 -3.75
CA MET A 4 2.46 -9.88 -3.83
C MET A 4 2.90 -8.71 -4.72
N ILE A 5 4.19 -8.33 -4.69
CA ILE A 5 4.76 -7.38 -5.66
C ILE A 5 4.64 -7.94 -7.08
N GLY A 6 4.94 -9.23 -7.30
CA GLY A 6 4.75 -9.86 -8.61
C GLY A 6 3.30 -9.84 -9.10
N ILE A 7 2.33 -10.10 -8.22
CA ILE A 7 0.90 -9.95 -8.55
C ILE A 7 0.58 -8.50 -8.90
N ALA A 8 1.10 -7.54 -8.14
CA ALA A 8 0.90 -6.13 -8.40
C ALA A 8 1.48 -5.69 -9.76
N MET A 9 2.60 -6.27 -10.20
CA MET A 9 3.16 -6.02 -11.53
C MET A 9 2.17 -6.43 -12.63
N VAL A 10 1.59 -7.63 -12.52
CA VAL A 10 0.58 -8.12 -13.47
C VAL A 10 -0.66 -7.23 -13.47
N VAL A 11 -1.13 -6.83 -12.28
CA VAL A 11 -2.27 -5.92 -12.12
C VAL A 11 -1.94 -4.57 -12.76
N SER A 12 -0.73 -4.05 -12.60
CA SER A 12 -0.29 -2.78 -13.21
C SER A 12 -0.42 -2.79 -14.72
N VAL A 13 0.17 -3.80 -15.35
CA VAL A 13 0.13 -3.97 -16.81
C VAL A 13 -1.31 -4.19 -17.29
N SER A 14 -2.08 -5.00 -16.57
CA SER A 14 -3.47 -5.30 -16.95
C SER A 14 -4.35 -4.05 -16.85
N LEU A 15 -4.23 -3.28 -15.77
CA LEU A 15 -5.00 -2.05 -15.58
C LEU A 15 -4.57 -0.95 -16.55
N SER A 16 -3.29 -0.85 -16.92
CA SER A 16 -2.83 0.14 -17.91
C SER A 16 -3.36 -0.13 -19.32
N GLU A 17 -3.60 -1.39 -19.67
CA GLU A 17 -4.19 -1.77 -20.97
C GLU A 17 -5.71 -1.63 -20.98
N ILE A 18 -6.38 -1.96 -19.87
CA ILE A 18 -7.85 -1.94 -19.79
C ILE A 18 -8.39 -0.51 -19.64
N ILE A 19 -7.68 0.34 -18.88
CA ILE A 19 -8.20 1.65 -18.49
C ILE A 19 -7.73 2.72 -19.51
N PRO A 20 -8.66 3.40 -20.20
CA PRO A 20 -8.30 4.46 -21.13
C PRO A 20 -7.73 5.66 -20.37
N ALA A 21 -6.59 6.17 -20.84
CA ALA A 21 -5.90 7.31 -20.22
C ALA A 21 -6.09 8.64 -20.93
N GLY A 22 -6.89 8.65 -22.02
CA GLY A 22 -7.01 9.80 -22.91
C GLY A 22 -5.74 10.09 -23.71
N ASP A 23 -5.72 11.23 -24.40
CA ASP A 23 -4.68 11.62 -25.36
C ASP A 23 -3.33 11.96 -24.70
N LEU A 24 -3.34 12.27 -23.39
CA LEU A 24 -2.18 12.78 -22.66
C LEU A 24 -1.11 11.73 -22.34
N HIS A 25 -1.45 10.44 -22.36
CA HIS A 25 -0.57 9.38 -21.84
C HIS A 25 -0.38 8.20 -22.81
N GLU A 26 -0.65 8.35 -24.12
CA GLU A 26 -0.50 7.23 -25.07
C GLU A 26 0.98 6.88 -25.37
N THR A 27 1.47 5.91 -24.60
CA THR A 27 2.83 5.37 -24.70
C THR A 27 2.76 3.85 -24.75
N GLY A 28 3.67 3.23 -25.50
CA GLY A 28 3.69 1.79 -25.73
C GLY A 28 4.01 0.97 -24.47
N LEU A 29 3.51 -0.26 -24.42
CA LEU A 29 3.80 -1.21 -23.35
C LEU A 29 5.09 -1.99 -23.67
N ASP A 30 6.12 -1.84 -22.85
CA ASP A 30 7.32 -2.69 -22.92
C ASP A 30 7.08 -4.06 -22.26
N LEU A 31 6.50 -4.97 -23.04
CA LEU A 31 6.24 -6.35 -22.61
C LEU A 31 7.51 -7.10 -22.21
N LYS A 32 8.68 -6.77 -22.80
CA LYS A 32 9.93 -7.47 -22.50
C LYS A 32 10.45 -7.07 -21.13
N GLY A 33 10.55 -5.76 -20.86
CA GLY A 33 10.98 -5.24 -19.56
C GLY A 33 10.09 -5.72 -18.41
N TRP A 34 8.78 -5.70 -18.62
CA TRP A 34 7.80 -6.21 -17.66
C TRP A 34 7.91 -7.73 -17.46
N GLY A 35 8.09 -8.49 -18.54
CA GLY A 35 8.27 -9.94 -18.49
C GLY A 35 9.51 -10.35 -17.68
N VAL A 36 10.64 -9.68 -17.89
CA VAL A 36 11.87 -9.91 -17.13
C VAL A 36 11.69 -9.55 -15.66
N SER A 37 11.12 -8.39 -15.37
CA SER A 37 10.84 -7.93 -14.00
C SER A 37 9.95 -8.91 -13.23
N LEU A 38 8.90 -9.39 -13.88
CA LEU A 38 7.97 -10.37 -13.32
C LEU A 38 8.66 -11.73 -13.09
N ALA A 39 9.43 -12.22 -14.06
CA ALA A 39 10.14 -13.50 -13.95
C ALA A 39 11.15 -13.51 -12.80
N ILE A 40 11.93 -12.43 -12.65
CA ILE A 40 12.89 -12.29 -11.53
C ILE A 40 12.14 -12.23 -10.20
N THR A 41 11.11 -11.39 -10.09
CA THR A 41 10.34 -11.19 -8.85
C THR A 41 9.66 -12.48 -8.40
N THR A 42 8.94 -13.14 -9.30
CA THR A 42 8.23 -14.39 -9.00
C THR A 42 9.18 -15.56 -8.79
N GLY A 43 10.28 -15.61 -9.54
CA GLY A 43 11.33 -16.62 -9.37
C GLY A 43 11.97 -16.55 -7.98
N ILE A 44 12.42 -15.36 -7.56
CA ILE A 44 12.98 -15.13 -6.21
C ILE A 44 11.93 -15.41 -5.14
N GLY A 45 10.71 -14.90 -5.30
CA GLY A 45 9.62 -15.11 -4.35
C GLY A 45 9.28 -16.59 -4.15
N THR A 46 9.24 -17.36 -5.25
CA THR A 46 8.94 -18.80 -5.24
C THR A 46 10.10 -19.60 -4.64
N ALA A 47 11.34 -19.26 -4.99
CA ALA A 47 12.52 -19.91 -4.42
C ALA A 47 12.57 -19.71 -2.89
N LEU A 48 12.36 -18.49 -2.40
CA LEU A 48 12.30 -18.20 -0.97
C LEU A 48 11.17 -18.95 -0.28
N PHE A 49 9.99 -19.05 -0.91
CA PHE A 49 8.86 -19.81 -0.38
C PHE A 49 9.20 -21.31 -0.26
N ILE A 50 9.76 -21.93 -1.30
CA ILE A 50 10.13 -23.34 -1.30
C ILE A 50 11.21 -23.61 -0.26
N VAL A 51 12.28 -22.81 -0.24
CA VAL A 51 13.39 -22.98 0.74
C VAL A 51 12.86 -22.82 2.16
N GLY A 52 12.03 -21.80 2.41
CA GLY A 52 11.39 -21.59 3.71
C GLY A 52 10.51 -22.75 4.13
N HIS A 53 9.70 -23.30 3.22
CA HIS A 53 8.81 -24.41 3.50
C HIS A 53 9.55 -25.73 3.76
N VAL A 54 10.56 -26.04 2.94
CA VAL A 54 11.37 -27.27 3.06
C VAL A 54 12.23 -27.24 4.33
N LYS A 55 12.94 -26.14 4.59
CA LYS A 55 13.74 -25.99 5.82
C LYS A 55 12.86 -25.92 7.06
N GLY A 56 11.70 -25.27 6.97
CA GLY A 56 10.71 -25.20 8.06
C GLY A 56 10.22 -26.59 8.48
N LYS A 57 9.82 -27.44 7.52
CA LYS A 57 9.39 -28.82 7.80
C LYS A 57 10.50 -29.70 8.39
N ARG A 58 11.75 -29.51 7.96
CA ARG A 58 12.91 -30.31 8.43
C ARG A 58 13.43 -29.88 9.80
N SER A 59 13.19 -28.63 10.20
CA SER A 59 13.79 -28.03 11.40
C SER A 59 13.25 -28.61 12.71
N GLY A 60 12.00 -29.09 12.74
CA GLY A 60 11.35 -29.59 13.96
C GLY A 60 11.21 -28.55 15.09
N ARG A 61 11.74 -27.33 14.90
CA ARG A 61 11.67 -26.22 15.85
C ARG A 61 10.24 -25.69 15.94
N SER A 62 9.87 -25.27 17.15
CA SER A 62 8.69 -24.43 17.40
C SER A 62 8.66 -23.27 16.40
N LEU A 63 7.50 -23.04 15.79
CA LEU A 63 7.19 -21.87 14.93
C LEU A 63 7.24 -20.54 15.71
N ALA A 64 7.53 -20.56 17.01
CA ALA A 64 7.70 -19.37 17.82
C ALA A 64 8.96 -18.60 17.40
N MET A 65 8.75 -17.57 16.58
CA MET A 65 9.78 -16.63 16.14
C MET A 65 10.16 -15.70 17.30
N ARG A 66 11.46 -15.56 17.58
CA ARG A 66 11.93 -14.60 18.59
C ARG A 66 11.68 -13.18 18.09
N ARG A 67 11.45 -12.22 19.01
CA ARG A 67 11.22 -10.82 18.64
C ARG A 67 12.32 -10.22 17.75
N ARG A 68 13.59 -10.56 18.01
CA ARG A 68 14.74 -10.13 17.20
C ARG A 68 14.70 -10.68 15.78
N GLU A 69 14.27 -11.94 15.61
CA GLU A 69 14.11 -12.58 14.31
C GLU A 69 12.98 -11.94 13.53
N ALA A 70 11.86 -11.64 14.19
CA ALA A 70 10.72 -10.93 13.58
C ALA A 70 11.11 -9.52 13.11
N MET A 71 11.84 -8.75 13.94
CA MET A 71 12.34 -7.42 13.56
C MET A 71 13.28 -7.48 12.34
N ALA A 72 14.23 -8.44 12.34
CA ALA A 72 15.14 -8.64 11.21
C ALA A 72 14.40 -9.07 9.94
N LEU A 73 13.42 -9.95 10.05
CA LEU A 73 12.59 -10.41 8.93
C LEU A 73 11.80 -9.27 8.29
N VAL A 74 11.22 -8.38 9.11
CA VAL A 74 10.50 -7.21 8.61
C VAL A 74 11.44 -6.31 7.82
N GLY A 75 12.58 -5.92 8.40
CA GLY A 75 13.55 -5.06 7.70
C GLY A 75 14.07 -5.68 6.39
N ALA A 76 14.48 -6.95 6.42
CA ALA A 76 14.94 -7.66 5.23
C ALA A 76 13.82 -7.84 4.18
N GLY A 77 12.58 -8.06 4.63
CA GLY A 77 11.42 -8.19 3.77
C GLY A 77 11.11 -6.89 3.02
N TRP A 78 11.15 -5.75 3.70
CA TRP A 78 10.98 -4.43 3.08
C TRP A 78 12.08 -4.14 2.07
N PHE A 79 13.33 -4.35 2.46
CA PHE A 79 14.46 -4.16 1.55
C PHE A 79 14.34 -5.02 0.27
N ALA A 80 14.03 -6.31 0.42
CA ALA A 80 13.87 -7.20 -0.72
C ALA A 80 12.66 -6.83 -1.60
N CYS A 81 11.57 -6.36 -1.01
CA CYS A 81 10.41 -5.87 -1.76
C CYS A 81 10.73 -4.56 -2.49
N SER A 82 11.51 -3.66 -1.91
CA SER A 82 11.99 -2.44 -2.58
C SER A 82 12.89 -2.77 -3.77
N CYS A 83 13.79 -3.75 -3.65
CA CYS A 83 14.58 -4.25 -4.79
C CYS A 83 13.69 -4.82 -5.90
N ALA A 84 12.65 -5.60 -5.55
CA ALA A 84 11.70 -6.11 -6.53
C ALA A 84 10.87 -4.99 -7.17
N ALA A 85 10.46 -3.99 -6.38
CA ALA A 85 9.68 -2.84 -6.85
C ALA A 85 10.45 -1.94 -7.82
N ALA A 86 11.78 -1.93 -7.71
CA ALA A 86 12.68 -1.19 -8.58
C ALA A 86 12.81 -1.80 -10.00
N LEU A 87 12.55 -3.10 -10.17
CA LEU A 87 12.85 -3.80 -11.42
C LEU A 87 12.15 -3.21 -12.65
N PRO A 88 10.85 -2.85 -12.61
CA PRO A 88 10.20 -2.27 -13.78
C PRO A 88 10.82 -0.92 -14.18
N TYR A 89 11.28 -0.10 -13.22
CA TYR A 89 11.94 1.17 -13.53
C TYR A 89 13.31 0.98 -14.19
N PHE A 90 14.00 -0.13 -13.89
CA PHE A 90 15.29 -0.47 -14.48
C PHE A 90 15.14 -1.13 -15.86
N PHE A 91 14.19 -2.06 -16.01
CA PHE A 91 14.06 -2.88 -17.21
C PHE A 91 13.07 -2.36 -18.24
N CYS A 92 12.12 -1.50 -17.88
CA CYS A 92 11.18 -0.90 -18.84
C CYS A 92 11.62 0.53 -19.18
N GLU A 93 11.14 1.05 -20.31
CA GLU A 93 11.32 2.46 -20.69
C GLU A 93 10.80 3.39 -19.57
N PRO A 94 11.51 4.48 -19.24
CA PRO A 94 12.68 5.05 -19.94
C PRO A 94 14.05 4.47 -19.51
N HIS A 95 14.10 3.38 -18.74
CA HIS A 95 15.32 2.78 -18.17
C HIS A 95 16.13 3.74 -17.31
N VAL A 96 15.81 3.79 -16.02
CA VAL A 96 16.60 4.59 -15.07
C VAL A 96 17.74 3.76 -14.45
N PRO A 97 18.88 4.39 -14.10
CA PRO A 97 19.97 3.69 -13.43
C PRO A 97 19.51 3.03 -12.11
N LEU A 98 20.21 1.98 -11.68
CA LEU A 98 19.75 1.10 -10.60
C LEU A 98 19.50 1.82 -9.26
N ASP A 99 20.33 2.80 -8.94
CA ASP A 99 20.20 3.65 -7.75
C ASP A 99 18.92 4.51 -7.79
N TYR A 100 18.62 5.12 -8.95
CA TYR A 100 17.38 5.85 -9.18
C TYR A 100 16.15 4.93 -9.19
N ALA A 101 16.25 3.76 -9.83
CA ALA A 101 15.21 2.73 -9.83
C ALA A 101 14.90 2.27 -8.40
N PHE A 102 15.94 2.05 -7.60
CA PHE A 102 15.81 1.66 -6.20
C PHE A 102 15.17 2.77 -5.37
N PHE A 103 15.58 4.02 -5.56
CA PHE A 103 14.96 5.16 -4.87
C PHE A 103 13.46 5.24 -5.17
N GLU A 104 13.07 5.15 -6.44
CA GLU A 104 11.65 5.22 -6.83
C GLU A 104 10.86 4.04 -6.25
N GLY A 105 11.43 2.83 -6.31
CA GLY A 105 10.83 1.63 -5.72
C GLY A 105 10.66 1.72 -4.21
N VAL A 106 11.65 2.26 -3.49
CA VAL A 106 11.55 2.53 -2.06
C VAL A 106 10.45 3.55 -1.80
N SER A 107 10.50 4.71 -2.45
CA SER A 107 9.57 5.82 -2.23
C SER A 107 8.11 5.43 -2.48
N GLY A 108 7.85 4.66 -3.54
CA GLY A 108 6.53 4.09 -3.79
C GLY A 108 6.12 3.12 -2.68
N LEU A 109 6.94 2.12 -2.38
CA LEU A 109 6.59 1.07 -1.43
C LEU A 109 6.41 1.61 0.01
N THR A 110 7.19 2.62 0.41
CA THR A 110 7.09 3.25 1.74
C THR A 110 6.08 4.39 1.80
N THR A 111 5.28 4.58 0.73
CA THR A 111 4.28 5.64 0.60
C THR A 111 4.86 7.04 0.90
N THR A 112 6.11 7.27 0.49
CA THR A 112 6.81 8.54 0.71
C THR A 112 6.46 9.57 -0.36
N GLY A 113 6.25 9.14 -1.60
CA GLY A 113 5.76 10.02 -2.67
C GLY A 113 6.79 10.93 -3.31
N SER A 114 8.07 10.80 -2.97
CA SER A 114 9.15 11.51 -3.66
C SER A 114 9.52 10.80 -4.96
N THR A 115 9.76 11.57 -6.03
CA THR A 115 9.98 11.02 -7.38
C THR A 115 11.31 11.50 -7.95
N ILE A 116 11.98 10.63 -8.70
CA ILE A 116 13.16 10.98 -9.51
C ILE A 116 12.80 11.45 -10.91
N PHE A 117 11.58 11.13 -11.35
CA PHE A 117 11.07 11.52 -12.65
C PHE A 117 10.60 12.98 -12.64
N VAL A 118 11.15 13.78 -13.55
CA VAL A 118 10.81 15.19 -13.73
C VAL A 118 9.57 15.37 -14.61
N ASP A 119 9.48 14.57 -15.68
CA ASP A 119 8.37 14.58 -16.62
C ASP A 119 7.58 13.27 -16.56
N LEU A 120 6.61 13.23 -15.65
CA LEU A 120 5.69 12.13 -15.42
C LEU A 120 4.74 11.89 -16.59
N GLU A 121 4.32 12.95 -17.28
CA GLU A 121 3.36 12.87 -18.39
C GLU A 121 3.95 12.12 -19.59
N SER A 122 5.28 12.15 -19.74
CA SER A 122 6.01 11.37 -20.75
C SER A 122 6.14 9.87 -20.43
N LEU A 123 5.83 9.44 -19.21
CA LEU A 123 6.07 8.06 -18.78
C LEU A 123 5.06 7.07 -19.39
N PRO A 124 5.49 5.80 -19.62
CA PRO A 124 4.59 4.72 -19.96
C PRO A 124 3.40 4.60 -19.00
N LYS A 125 2.17 4.42 -19.51
CA LYS A 125 0.96 4.20 -18.67
C LYS A 125 1.18 3.08 -17.64
N SER A 126 1.84 2.01 -18.07
CA SER A 126 2.16 0.87 -17.22
C SER A 126 3.07 1.23 -16.05
N ILE A 127 4.01 2.16 -16.24
CA ILE A 127 4.92 2.68 -15.22
C ILE A 127 4.21 3.70 -14.31
N LEU A 128 3.35 4.55 -14.86
CA LEU A 128 2.50 5.44 -14.05
C LEU A 128 1.57 4.66 -13.13
N MET A 129 0.91 3.62 -13.66
CA MET A 129 0.10 2.70 -12.87
C MET A 129 0.94 1.96 -11.82
N TRP A 130 2.18 1.60 -12.16
CA TRP A 130 3.08 0.89 -11.24
C TRP A 130 3.44 1.76 -10.04
N ARG A 131 3.75 3.03 -10.27
CA ARG A 131 4.00 4.01 -9.21
C ARG A 131 2.83 4.02 -8.23
N SER A 132 1.62 4.21 -8.72
CA SER A 132 0.42 4.25 -7.87
C SER A 132 0.15 2.93 -7.13
N LEU A 133 0.32 1.80 -7.81
CA LEU A 133 0.13 0.48 -7.21
C LEU A 133 1.18 0.13 -6.17
N THR A 134 2.44 0.56 -6.33
CA THR A 134 3.47 0.34 -5.31
C THR A 134 3.12 1.05 -4.01
N GLN A 135 2.56 2.26 -4.06
CA GLN A 135 2.03 2.96 -2.87
C GLN A 135 0.86 2.21 -2.25
N TRP A 136 -0.10 1.77 -3.07
CA TRP A 136 -1.27 1.04 -2.58
C TRP A 136 -0.91 -0.28 -1.90
N VAL A 137 0.00 -1.05 -2.50
CA VAL A 137 0.51 -2.30 -1.94
C VAL A 137 1.39 -2.04 -0.70
N GLY A 138 2.16 -0.96 -0.72
CA GLY A 138 2.98 -0.49 0.39
C GLY A 138 2.18 -0.19 1.65
N ALA A 139 1.16 0.67 1.52
CA ALA A 139 0.23 1.00 2.60
C ALA A 139 -0.43 -0.26 3.18
N MET A 140 -0.91 -1.16 2.31
CA MET A 140 -1.48 -2.43 2.74
C MET A 140 -0.46 -3.31 3.47
N GLY A 141 0.80 -3.30 3.04
CA GLY A 141 1.91 -3.98 3.69
C GLY A 141 2.14 -3.51 5.13
N ILE A 142 2.13 -2.19 5.37
CA ILE A 142 2.26 -1.61 6.71
C ILE A 142 1.07 -2.00 7.58
N LEU A 143 -0.16 -1.89 7.07
CA LEU A 143 -1.38 -2.27 7.80
C LEU A 143 -1.36 -3.74 8.23
N ALA A 144 -0.95 -4.63 7.32
CA ALA A 144 -0.84 -6.05 7.60
C ALA A 144 0.24 -6.34 8.67
N MET A 145 1.41 -5.71 8.55
CA MET A 145 2.50 -5.87 9.50
C MET A 145 2.12 -5.37 10.90
N PHE A 146 1.47 -4.22 11.00
CA PHE A 146 1.09 -3.63 12.30
C PHE A 146 0.26 -4.61 13.12
N VAL A 147 -0.78 -5.19 12.52
CA VAL A 147 -1.65 -6.15 13.22
C VAL A 147 -0.94 -7.46 13.53
N VAL A 148 -0.09 -7.99 12.63
CA VAL A 148 0.70 -9.20 12.90
C VAL A 148 1.65 -8.97 14.09
N VAL A 149 2.37 -7.85 14.11
CA VAL A 149 3.28 -7.48 15.20
C VAL A 149 2.52 -7.27 16.51
N LEU A 150 1.41 -6.53 16.49
CA LEU A 150 0.59 -6.29 17.68
C LEU A 150 0.06 -7.61 18.27
N SER A 151 -0.36 -8.53 17.40
CA SER A 151 -0.88 -9.84 17.80
C SER A 151 0.18 -10.78 18.37
N GLY A 152 1.41 -10.75 17.83
CA GLY A 152 2.55 -11.49 18.37
C GLY A 152 3.04 -10.94 19.72
N MET A 153 2.82 -9.65 19.98
CA MET A 153 3.05 -9.06 21.31
C MET A 153 1.99 -9.49 22.32
N THR A 154 0.73 -9.61 21.90
CA THR A 154 -0.35 -10.05 22.81
C THR A 154 -0.22 -11.52 23.20
N SER A 155 0.26 -12.38 22.31
CA SER A 155 0.53 -13.79 22.62
C SER A 155 1.66 -13.97 23.62
N SER A 156 2.64 -13.05 23.67
CA SER A 156 3.72 -13.06 24.68
C SER A 156 3.24 -12.69 26.10
N SER A 157 2.16 -11.91 26.25
CA SER A 157 1.54 -11.66 27.55
C SER A 157 0.62 -12.79 28.01
N LYS A 158 0.05 -13.56 27.06
CA LYS A 158 -0.79 -14.74 27.38
C LYS A 158 0.00 -15.99 27.71
N THR A 159 1.30 -16.05 27.36
CA THR A 159 2.19 -17.16 27.76
C THR A 159 2.43 -17.27 29.27
N LEU A 160 1.97 -16.31 30.09
CA LEU A 160 1.91 -16.46 31.55
C LEU A 160 0.59 -17.05 32.09
N ILE A 161 -0.48 -17.17 31.30
CA ILE A 161 -1.84 -17.54 31.79
C ILE A 161 -2.46 -18.68 30.95
N GLY A 162 -1.69 -19.55 30.29
CA GLY A 162 -2.32 -20.61 29.49
C GLY A 162 -1.37 -21.70 29.04
N ALA A 163 -0.88 -22.49 29.98
CA ALA A 163 -0.15 -23.74 29.70
C ALA A 163 -1.08 -24.88 29.23
N GLU A 164 -2.41 -24.67 29.21
CA GLU A 164 -3.37 -25.71 28.87
C GLU A 164 -4.44 -25.15 27.94
N SER A 165 -4.84 -25.94 26.94
CA SER A 165 -5.94 -25.74 25.97
C SER A 165 -5.64 -24.93 24.70
N SER A 166 -5.59 -25.65 23.57
CA SER A 166 -6.29 -25.43 22.27
C SER A 166 -6.42 -24.02 21.63
N LEU A 167 -5.82 -22.97 22.17
CA LEU A 167 -6.03 -21.58 21.74
C LEU A 167 -5.18 -21.12 20.55
N SER A 168 -4.17 -21.91 20.14
CA SER A 168 -3.22 -21.48 19.09
C SER A 168 -3.88 -21.29 17.70
N ASN A 169 -4.90 -22.09 17.37
CA ASN A 169 -5.58 -22.02 16.07
C ASN A 169 -6.67 -20.93 16.01
N THR A 170 -7.32 -20.61 17.14
CA THR A 170 -8.42 -19.65 17.19
C THR A 170 -7.94 -18.20 17.03
N ASP A 171 -6.78 -17.86 17.61
CA ASP A 171 -6.20 -16.52 17.52
C ASP A 171 -5.72 -16.20 16.08
N LEU A 172 -5.14 -17.18 15.37
CA LEU A 172 -4.71 -17.01 13.96
C LEU A 172 -5.88 -16.85 12.99
N ALA A 173 -6.96 -17.62 13.16
CA ALA A 173 -8.15 -17.51 12.32
C ALA A 173 -8.85 -16.14 12.50
N SER A 174 -8.91 -15.65 13.74
CA SER A 174 -9.44 -14.32 14.06
C SER A 174 -8.60 -13.19 13.45
N LEU A 175 -7.27 -13.33 13.45
CA LEU A 175 -6.35 -12.39 12.80
C LEU A 175 -6.55 -12.33 11.29
N GLN A 176 -6.63 -13.50 10.63
CA GLN A 176 -6.89 -13.57 9.20
C GLN A 176 -8.25 -12.96 8.84
N GLN A 177 -9.27 -13.18 9.68
CA GLN A 177 -10.58 -12.57 9.46
C GLN A 177 -10.54 -11.05 9.63
N THR A 178 -9.81 -10.54 10.63
CA THR A 178 -9.61 -9.10 10.84
C THR A 178 -8.88 -8.47 9.66
N MET A 179 -7.80 -9.12 9.19
CA MET A 179 -7.06 -8.73 7.98
C MET A 179 -7.95 -8.62 6.75
N ARG A 180 -8.79 -9.63 6.49
CA ARG A 180 -9.72 -9.62 5.35
C ARG A 180 -10.68 -8.43 5.43
N ARG A 181 -11.17 -8.09 6.62
CA ARG A 181 -12.07 -6.94 6.81
C ARG A 181 -11.36 -5.60 6.60
N ILE A 182 -10.12 -5.46 7.07
CA ILE A 182 -9.30 -4.27 6.80
C ILE A 182 -9.06 -4.13 5.30
N TRP A 183 -8.72 -5.22 4.61
CA TRP A 183 -8.48 -5.23 3.18
C TRP A 183 -9.73 -4.82 2.39
N LEU A 184 -10.91 -5.33 2.77
CA LEU A 184 -12.18 -4.94 2.16
C LEU A 184 -12.52 -3.46 2.37
N LEU A 185 -12.23 -2.91 3.56
CA LEU A 185 -12.41 -1.48 3.82
C LEU A 185 -11.46 -0.63 2.97
N TYR A 186 -10.19 -1.00 2.93
CA TYR A 186 -9.17 -0.30 2.15
C TYR A 186 -9.50 -0.28 0.66
N LEU A 187 -9.88 -1.43 0.11
CA LEU A 187 -10.34 -1.55 -1.27
C LEU A 187 -11.63 -0.77 -1.53
N GLY A 188 -12.60 -0.83 -0.60
CA GLY A 188 -13.85 -0.08 -0.70
C GLY A 188 -13.61 1.43 -0.73
N PHE A 189 -12.75 1.96 0.14
CA PHE A 189 -12.38 3.37 0.12
C PHE A 189 -11.69 3.76 -1.17
N THR A 190 -10.78 2.92 -1.67
CA THR A 190 -10.07 3.15 -2.94
C THR A 190 -11.05 3.26 -4.11
N ILE A 191 -12.00 2.33 -4.20
CA ILE A 191 -13.01 2.31 -5.27
C ILE A 191 -13.93 3.53 -5.18
N ILE A 192 -14.44 3.86 -3.99
CA ILE A 192 -15.32 5.03 -3.81
C ILE A 192 -14.57 6.32 -4.13
N CYS A 193 -13.30 6.43 -3.74
CA CYS A 193 -12.45 7.56 -4.07
C CYS A 193 -12.33 7.72 -5.59
N GLY A 194 -11.90 6.67 -6.29
CA GLY A 194 -11.72 6.68 -7.74
C GLY A 194 -13.02 6.94 -8.50
N LEU A 195 -14.14 6.31 -8.13
CA LEU A 195 -15.44 6.57 -8.78
C LEU A 195 -15.89 8.02 -8.58
N GLY A 196 -15.67 8.60 -7.39
CA GLY A 196 -15.97 10.00 -7.13
C GLY A 196 -15.12 10.95 -7.99
N LEU A 197 -13.82 10.66 -8.15
CA LEU A 197 -12.92 11.42 -9.02
C LEU A 197 -13.34 11.34 -10.48
N TRP A 198 -13.70 10.15 -10.96
CA TRP A 198 -14.24 9.99 -12.32
C TRP A 198 -15.53 10.79 -12.54
N GLY A 199 -16.44 10.77 -11.56
CA GLY A 199 -17.67 11.57 -11.59
C GLY A 199 -17.43 13.09 -11.55
N MET A 200 -16.24 13.55 -11.15
CA MET A 200 -15.82 14.96 -11.15
C MET A 200 -15.14 15.39 -12.46
N GLY A 201 -15.06 14.52 -13.47
CA GLY A 201 -14.55 14.85 -14.80
C GLY A 201 -13.12 14.42 -15.08
N LEU A 202 -12.45 13.73 -14.14
CA LEU A 202 -11.13 13.14 -14.37
C LEU A 202 -11.22 11.95 -15.34
N THR A 203 -10.15 11.69 -16.11
CA THR A 203 -10.10 10.47 -16.92
C THR A 203 -10.13 9.22 -16.03
N PRO A 204 -10.64 8.08 -16.52
CA PRO A 204 -10.63 6.83 -15.74
C PRO A 204 -9.24 6.45 -15.22
N PHE A 205 -8.19 6.69 -16.01
CA PHE A 205 -6.82 6.43 -15.60
C PHE A 205 -6.36 7.33 -14.45
N GLN A 206 -6.60 8.64 -14.53
CA GLN A 206 -6.28 9.56 -13.45
C GLN A 206 -7.07 9.20 -12.19
N ALA A 207 -8.37 8.94 -12.32
CA ALA A 207 -9.25 8.61 -11.20
C ALA A 207 -8.79 7.37 -10.44
N VAL A 208 -8.36 6.32 -11.14
CA VAL A 208 -7.83 5.10 -10.50
C VAL A 208 -6.46 5.36 -9.85
N ASN A 209 -5.53 6.02 -10.55
CA ASN A 209 -4.20 6.32 -9.99
C ASN A 209 -4.30 7.16 -8.72
N HIS A 210 -5.03 8.28 -8.76
CA HIS A 210 -5.21 9.16 -7.61
C HIS A 210 -6.05 8.51 -6.50
N GLY A 211 -6.99 7.63 -6.83
CA GLY A 211 -7.72 6.84 -5.82
C GLY A 211 -6.81 5.87 -5.05
N LEU A 212 -5.87 5.20 -5.75
CA LEU A 212 -4.88 4.31 -5.15
C LEU A 212 -3.96 5.07 -4.19
N THR A 213 -3.45 6.23 -4.61
CA THR A 213 -2.44 7.00 -3.85
C THR A 213 -3.04 7.84 -2.73
N ALA A 214 -4.27 8.36 -2.89
CA ALA A 214 -4.97 9.13 -1.86
C ALA A 214 -5.27 8.30 -0.62
N VAL A 215 -5.83 7.09 -0.80
CA VAL A 215 -6.16 6.21 0.33
C VAL A 215 -4.89 5.60 0.95
N ALA A 216 -3.84 5.40 0.15
CA ALA A 216 -2.51 5.03 0.65
C ALA A 216 -1.78 6.17 1.37
N THR A 217 -2.29 7.41 1.32
CA THR A 217 -1.62 8.62 1.82
C THR A 217 -0.22 8.84 1.24
N GLY A 218 0.03 8.34 0.02
CA GLY A 218 1.37 8.27 -0.56
C GLY A 218 1.76 9.46 -1.44
N GLY A 219 0.81 10.09 -2.12
CA GLY A 219 1.05 11.35 -2.85
C GLY A 219 1.66 11.24 -4.26
N PHE A 220 1.85 10.04 -4.82
CA PHE A 220 2.13 9.96 -6.26
C PHE A 220 0.92 10.40 -7.10
N GLY A 221 1.21 11.02 -8.24
CA GLY A 221 0.22 11.44 -9.22
C GLY A 221 0.69 11.13 -10.64
N THR A 222 -0.18 11.41 -11.60
CA THR A 222 0.07 11.23 -13.03
C THR A 222 0.64 12.50 -13.68
N GLU A 223 0.33 13.68 -13.11
CA GLU A 223 0.69 14.99 -13.65
C GLU A 223 1.93 15.56 -12.97
N ASN A 224 2.72 16.34 -13.73
CA ASN A 224 3.93 17.00 -13.23
C ASN A 224 3.65 18.00 -12.11
N THR A 225 2.50 18.64 -12.16
CA THR A 225 2.06 19.63 -11.16
C THR A 225 1.33 19.00 -9.97
N SER A 226 1.31 17.66 -9.88
CA SER A 226 0.49 16.92 -8.91
C SER A 226 -0.97 17.38 -9.02
N LEU A 227 -1.56 17.87 -7.93
CA LEU A 227 -2.94 18.36 -7.92
C LEU A 227 -3.06 19.84 -8.28
N ALA A 228 -1.97 20.59 -8.50
CA ALA A 228 -2.04 22.05 -8.62
C ALA A 228 -2.71 22.50 -9.93
N GLY A 229 -2.40 21.84 -11.05
CA GLY A 229 -2.90 22.18 -12.39
C GLY A 229 -4.23 21.52 -12.78
N GLU A 230 -4.62 21.75 -14.02
CA GLU A 230 -5.71 21.02 -14.68
C GLU A 230 -5.34 19.54 -14.86
N PRO A 231 -6.31 18.60 -14.79
CA PRO A 231 -7.76 18.79 -14.72
C PRO A 231 -8.34 18.89 -13.29
N PHE A 232 -7.52 19.16 -12.26
CA PHE A 232 -7.98 19.11 -10.86
C PHE A 232 -8.67 20.40 -10.42
N GLY A 233 -10.01 20.38 -10.48
CA GLY A 233 -10.85 21.41 -9.88
C GLY A 233 -10.86 21.38 -8.33
N THR A 234 -11.51 22.38 -7.73
CA THR A 234 -11.66 22.48 -6.27
C THR A 234 -12.37 21.27 -5.68
N ALA A 235 -13.39 20.75 -6.36
CA ALA A 235 -14.16 19.59 -5.89
C ALA A 235 -13.30 18.32 -5.80
N SER A 236 -12.51 18.01 -6.83
CA SER A 236 -11.61 16.84 -6.84
C SER A 236 -10.51 16.97 -5.78
N LYS A 237 -9.96 18.18 -5.59
CA LYS A 237 -8.97 18.46 -4.54
C LYS A 237 -9.53 18.18 -3.13
N ILE A 238 -10.73 18.68 -2.85
CA ILE A 238 -11.43 18.41 -1.57
C ILE A 238 -11.73 16.92 -1.42
N TRP A 239 -12.15 16.25 -2.49
CA TRP A 239 -12.44 14.83 -2.46
C TRP A 239 -11.21 13.98 -2.11
N ILE A 240 -10.07 14.26 -2.75
CA ILE A 240 -8.78 13.62 -2.43
C ILE A 240 -8.41 13.88 -0.97
N MET A 241 -8.53 15.13 -0.50
CA MET A 241 -8.23 15.50 0.88
C MET A 241 -9.07 14.72 1.90
N VAL A 242 -10.38 14.56 1.65
CA VAL A 242 -11.26 13.76 2.51
C VAL A 242 -10.77 12.31 2.57
N PHE A 243 -10.43 11.70 1.43
CA PHE A 243 -9.95 10.31 1.40
C PHE A 243 -8.56 10.14 2.00
N MET A 244 -7.69 11.16 1.92
CA MET A 244 -6.41 11.16 2.63
C MET A 244 -6.61 11.19 4.15
N ILE A 245 -7.54 12.02 4.66
CA ILE A 245 -7.89 12.04 6.09
C ILE A 245 -8.48 10.69 6.51
N LEU A 246 -9.35 10.10 5.69
CA LEU A 246 -9.92 8.78 5.96
C LEU A 246 -8.85 7.67 5.92
N GLY A 247 -7.89 7.75 5.00
CA GLY A 247 -6.77 6.80 4.91
C GLY A 247 -5.79 6.90 6.08
N ALA A 248 -5.60 8.11 6.62
CA ALA A 248 -4.73 8.37 7.76
C ALA A 248 -5.31 7.86 9.10
N ILE A 249 -6.63 7.72 9.19
CA ILE A 249 -7.29 7.15 10.38
C ILE A 249 -7.04 5.65 10.46
N SER A 250 -6.75 5.16 11.66
CA SER A 250 -6.52 3.75 11.95
C SER A 250 -7.68 2.85 11.47
N PHE A 251 -7.44 1.91 10.56
CA PHE A 251 -8.47 0.99 10.06
C PHE A 251 -9.26 0.21 11.13
N PRO A 252 -8.65 -0.23 12.25
CA PRO A 252 -9.38 -0.77 13.40
C PRO A 252 -10.48 0.15 13.97
N PHE A 253 -10.35 1.48 13.84
CA PHE A 253 -11.39 2.44 14.23
C PHE A 253 -12.67 2.20 13.42
N TYR A 254 -12.56 2.12 12.08
CA TYR A 254 -13.69 1.87 11.20
C TYR A 254 -14.37 0.53 11.50
N LEU A 255 -13.59 -0.53 11.74
CA LEU A 255 -14.15 -1.83 12.12
C LEU A 255 -14.92 -1.79 13.44
N THR A 256 -14.46 -0.98 14.40
CA THR A 256 -15.14 -0.78 15.69
C THR A 256 -16.40 0.07 15.53
N MET A 257 -16.35 1.07 14.65
CA MET A 257 -17.48 1.92 14.30
C MET A 257 -18.61 1.12 13.65
N MET A 258 -18.29 0.23 12.71
CA MET A 258 -19.27 -0.65 12.08
C MET A 258 -19.93 -1.63 13.07
N LYS A 259 -19.24 -2.00 14.15
CA LYS A 259 -19.79 -2.81 15.25
C LYS A 259 -20.66 -2.01 16.23
N ARG A 260 -20.83 -0.69 16.01
CA ARG A 260 -21.60 0.24 16.86
C ARG A 260 -21.17 0.26 18.33
N LYS A 261 -19.89 0.01 18.61
CA LYS A 261 -19.33 0.04 19.96
C LYS A 261 -18.86 1.45 20.34
N TRP A 262 -19.80 2.36 20.54
CA TRP A 262 -19.52 3.79 20.75
C TRP A 262 -18.64 4.09 21.97
N LYS A 263 -18.77 3.29 23.03
CA LYS A 263 -17.92 3.40 24.23
C LYS A 263 -16.46 3.07 23.90
N ASP A 264 -16.23 1.97 23.19
CA ASP A 264 -14.89 1.55 22.75
C ASP A 264 -14.24 2.59 21.83
N LEU A 265 -15.01 3.27 20.97
CA LEU A 265 -14.48 4.31 20.09
C LEU A 265 -13.89 5.49 20.87
N ARG A 266 -14.57 5.93 21.93
CA ARG A 266 -14.13 7.09 22.73
C ARG A 266 -12.96 6.75 23.65
N GLU A 267 -12.95 5.56 24.22
CA GLU A 267 -11.95 5.17 25.23
C GLU A 267 -10.66 4.61 24.62
N LYS A 268 -10.72 4.00 23.43
CA LYS A 268 -9.58 3.27 22.83
C LYS A 268 -8.95 3.93 21.62
N PHE A 269 -9.59 4.96 21.07
CA PHE A 269 -9.14 5.64 19.86
C PHE A 269 -9.07 7.16 20.07
N GLU A 270 -8.55 7.59 21.22
CA GLU A 270 -8.37 9.01 21.55
C GLU A 270 -7.48 9.71 20.52
N GLU A 271 -6.52 8.99 19.94
CA GLU A 271 -5.59 9.49 18.92
C GLU A 271 -6.30 9.99 17.67
N VAL A 272 -7.47 9.43 17.32
CA VAL A 272 -8.25 9.87 16.15
C VAL A 272 -8.82 11.27 16.38
N TYR A 273 -9.31 11.55 17.59
CA TYR A 273 -9.86 12.86 17.92
C TYR A 273 -8.77 13.92 18.00
N TRP A 274 -7.61 13.58 18.55
CA TRP A 274 -6.44 14.45 18.55
C TRP A 274 -5.95 14.74 17.13
N PHE A 275 -5.84 13.72 16.29
CA PHE A 275 -5.48 13.87 14.88
C PHE A 275 -6.43 14.82 14.15
N LEU A 276 -7.74 14.61 14.24
CA LEU A 276 -8.74 15.49 13.62
C LEU A 276 -8.69 16.91 14.18
N GLY A 277 -8.47 17.06 15.47
CA GLY A 277 -8.29 18.37 16.12
C GLY A 277 -7.07 19.11 15.56
N ILE A 278 -5.92 18.44 15.44
CA ILE A 278 -4.69 19.02 14.87
C ILE A 278 -4.90 19.42 13.41
N VAL A 279 -5.50 18.54 12.59
CA VAL A 279 -5.79 18.83 11.19
C VAL A 279 -6.73 20.04 11.06
N GLY A 280 -7.78 20.09 11.88
CA GLY A 280 -8.71 21.22 11.89
C GLY A 280 -8.04 22.54 12.28
N ILE A 281 -7.26 22.55 13.36
CA ILE A 281 -6.53 23.75 13.81
C ILE A 281 -5.51 24.20 12.75
N ALA A 282 -4.72 23.28 12.21
CA ALA A 282 -3.74 23.59 11.16
C ALA A 282 -4.43 24.19 9.92
N SER A 283 -5.57 23.63 9.53
CA SER A 283 -6.35 24.13 8.39
C SER A 283 -6.88 25.55 8.65
N LEU A 284 -7.35 25.83 9.86
CA LEU A 284 -7.80 27.18 10.25
C LEU A 284 -6.65 28.19 10.25
N VAL A 285 -5.47 27.82 10.73
CA VAL A 285 -4.29 28.69 10.73
C VAL A 285 -3.89 29.05 9.30
N LEU A 286 -3.89 28.08 8.39
CA LEU A 286 -3.55 28.32 6.97
C LEU A 286 -4.58 29.20 6.24
N LEU A 287 -5.84 29.20 6.67
CA LEU A 287 -6.88 30.08 6.10
C LEU A 287 -6.76 31.55 6.55
N ILE A 288 -6.05 31.81 7.65
CA ILE A 288 -5.88 33.15 8.22
C ILE A 288 -4.63 33.85 7.64
N GLN A 289 -3.69 33.08 7.08
CA GLN A 289 -2.49 33.56 6.39
C GLN A 289 -2.78 33.98 4.96
#